data_AF-A0AAV6ZET0-F1
#
_entry.id   AF-A0AAV6ZET0-F1
#
_cell.length_a   1.000
_cell.length_b   1.000
_cell.length_c   1.000
_cell.angle_alpha   90.00
_cell.angle_beta   90.00
_cell.angle_gamma   90.00
#
_symmetry.space_group_name_H-M   'P 1'
#
loop_
_entity.id
_entity.type
_entity.pdbx_description
1 polymer ?
#
loop_
_entity_poly.entity_id
_entity_poly.type
_entity_poly.pdbx_seq_one_letter_code
_entity_poly.pdbx_strand_id
1 'polypeptide(L)'
;MERPESSFKTPCKVERRKSSGSSQSPSFAIPASPFMKKFGYGTGVSVYLMKRSPKGLSHSPWAVKKVNKQCDKSSKNLYEKRLNDEAKILKNLQHPNIVGYRGLTTAKDGSLCLAMEYGGEKSLNDLIEERNEKSLGPFPASVILKVALHMARGLKV
;
A
#
# COMPACT_ATOMS: atom_id res chain seq x y z
N MET A 1 14.92 46.71 -14.62
CA MET A 1 15.64 45.42 -14.64
C MET A 1 14.60 44.34 -14.35
N GLU A 2 13.88 43.90 -15.37
CA GLU A 2 12.81 42.89 -15.25
C GLU A 2 13.33 41.56 -15.82
N ARG A 3 13.19 40.47 -15.07
CA ARG A 3 13.41 39.10 -15.59
C ARG A 3 12.05 38.51 -15.95
N PRO A 4 11.87 37.91 -17.14
CA PRO A 4 10.61 37.30 -17.50
C PRO A 4 10.45 35.91 -16.84
N GLU A 5 9.21 35.59 -16.52
CA GLU A 5 8.77 34.34 -15.91
C GLU A 5 9.04 33.12 -16.81
N SER A 6 9.56 32.04 -16.20
CA SER A 6 9.71 30.75 -16.88
C SER A 6 8.39 29.98 -16.86
N SER A 7 7.74 29.94 -18.02
CA SER A 7 6.55 29.12 -18.29
C SER A 7 6.79 27.64 -17.94
N PHE A 8 5.95 27.08 -17.07
CA PHE A 8 5.90 25.65 -16.77
C PHE A 8 5.34 24.90 -18.00
N LYS A 9 6.15 24.06 -18.66
CA LYS A 9 5.73 23.25 -19.82
C LYS A 9 5.32 21.85 -19.38
N THR A 10 4.06 21.48 -19.59
CA THR A 10 3.56 20.10 -19.46
C THR A 10 4.11 19.24 -20.60
N PRO A 11 4.67 18.04 -20.35
CA PRO A 11 5.16 17.17 -21.42
C PRO A 11 4.03 16.78 -22.39
N CYS A 12 4.23 17.08 -23.68
CA CYS A 12 3.34 16.70 -24.77
C CYS A 12 3.31 15.17 -24.98
N LYS A 13 2.13 14.70 -25.34
CA LYS A 13 1.73 13.30 -25.59
C LYS A 13 2.67 12.62 -26.60
N VAL A 14 3.38 11.57 -26.18
CA VAL A 14 4.18 10.72 -27.08
C VAL A 14 3.25 9.79 -27.85
N GLU A 15 3.39 9.79 -29.18
CA GLU A 15 2.61 8.96 -30.10
C GLU A 15 2.83 7.45 -29.88
N ARG A 16 1.73 6.69 -30.01
CA ARG A 16 1.70 5.23 -29.89
C ARG A 16 2.41 4.59 -31.09
N ARG A 17 3.56 3.94 -30.86
CA ARG A 17 4.07 2.91 -31.78
C ARG A 17 3.27 1.61 -31.59
N LYS A 18 2.71 1.10 -32.67
CA LYS A 18 2.11 -0.25 -32.76
C LYS A 18 3.23 -1.29 -32.66
N SER A 19 3.15 -2.20 -31.70
CA SER A 19 3.81 -3.50 -31.76
C SER A 19 2.81 -4.60 -31.41
N SER A 20 2.66 -5.54 -32.34
CA SER A 20 1.97 -6.81 -32.20
C SER A 20 2.72 -7.72 -31.24
N GLY A 21 2.08 -8.11 -30.14
CA GLY A 21 2.63 -9.07 -29.20
C GLY A 21 1.72 -9.15 -27.96
N SER A 22 1.29 -10.37 -27.62
CA SER A 22 0.33 -10.70 -26.56
C SER A 22 0.43 -9.78 -25.33
N SER A 23 -0.68 -9.13 -24.97
CA SER A 23 -0.83 -8.29 -23.79
C SER A 23 -0.77 -9.12 -22.50
N GLN A 24 0.42 -9.57 -22.14
CA GLN A 24 0.70 -9.93 -20.76
C GLN A 24 0.81 -8.63 -19.98
N SER A 25 -0.14 -8.41 -19.06
CA SER A 25 -0.02 -7.36 -18.06
C SER A 25 1.38 -7.44 -17.43
N PRO A 26 2.10 -6.32 -17.25
CA PRO A 26 3.45 -6.36 -16.70
C PRO A 26 3.39 -7.03 -15.32
N SER A 27 4.08 -8.16 -15.19
CA SER A 27 4.12 -8.91 -13.93
C SER A 27 4.67 -8.02 -12.81
N PHE A 28 3.88 -7.89 -11.74
CA PHE A 28 4.29 -7.16 -10.56
C PHE A 28 5.23 -8.05 -9.74
N ALA A 29 6.52 -7.72 -9.76
CA ALA A 29 7.55 -8.42 -9.02
C ALA A 29 8.00 -7.57 -7.82
N ILE A 30 7.86 -8.12 -6.63
CA ILE A 30 8.35 -7.51 -5.40
C ILE A 30 9.87 -7.76 -5.32
N PRO A 31 10.72 -6.71 -5.31
CA PRO A 31 12.16 -6.87 -5.23
C PRO A 31 12.60 -7.52 -3.93
N ALA A 32 13.84 -8.00 -3.93
CA ALA A 32 14.48 -8.49 -2.71
C ALA A 32 14.60 -7.39 -1.64
N SER A 33 14.74 -7.86 -0.41
CA SER A 33 14.66 -7.16 0.88
C SER A 33 15.34 -5.79 1.08
N PRO A 34 16.44 -5.37 0.42
CA PRO A 34 17.10 -4.10 0.78
C PRO A 34 16.21 -2.84 0.60
N PHE A 35 15.09 -2.92 -0.12
CA PHE A 35 14.14 -1.81 -0.28
C PHE A 35 12.90 -1.90 0.61
N MET A 36 12.83 -2.89 1.50
CA MET A 36 11.68 -3.20 2.34
C MET A 36 11.98 -2.85 3.80
N LYS A 37 11.52 -1.69 4.27
CA LYS A 37 11.58 -1.35 5.70
C LYS A 37 10.40 -2.01 6.40
N LYS A 38 10.65 -2.98 7.29
CA LYS A 38 9.59 -3.55 8.13
C LYS A 38 9.04 -2.43 9.03
N PHE A 39 7.73 -2.22 9.01
CA PHE A 39 7.09 -1.15 9.77
C PHE A 39 5.83 -1.58 10.52
N GLY A 40 5.39 -2.82 10.35
CA GLY A 40 4.25 -3.35 11.10
C GLY A 40 4.23 -4.87 11.17
N TYR A 41 3.34 -5.37 12.02
CA TYR A 41 3.09 -6.78 12.24
C TYR A 41 1.58 -7.05 12.14
N GLY A 42 1.22 -8.25 11.69
CA GLY A 42 -0.13 -8.76 11.76
C GLY A 42 -0.11 -10.23 12.17
N THR A 43 -1.28 -10.85 12.30
CA THR A 43 -1.38 -12.27 12.67
C THR A 43 -0.77 -13.15 11.57
N GLY A 44 0.43 -13.69 11.84
CA GLY A 44 1.14 -14.57 10.89
C GLY A 44 1.81 -13.84 9.72
N VAL A 45 1.82 -12.51 9.70
CA VAL A 45 2.40 -11.70 8.62
C VAL A 45 3.28 -10.57 9.16
N SER A 46 4.24 -10.16 8.34
CA SER A 46 5.06 -8.96 8.52
C SER A 46 4.70 -7.94 7.44
N VAL A 47 4.62 -6.66 7.83
CA VAL A 47 4.28 -5.56 6.92
C VAL A 47 5.52 -4.73 6.63
N TYR A 48 5.78 -4.51 5.34
CA TYR A 48 6.97 -3.83 4.84
C TYR A 48 6.58 -2.65 3.96
N LEU A 49 7.29 -1.54 4.10
CA LEU A 49 7.16 -0.38 3.23
C LEU A 49 8.16 -0.53 2.08
N MET A 50 7.64 -0.50 0.86
CA MET A 50 8.43 -0.48 -0.37
C MET A 50 8.38 0.93 -0.95
N LYS A 51 9.48 1.67 -0.79
CA LYS A 51 9.56 3.09 -1.17
C LYS A 51 9.81 3.34 -2.66
N ARG A 52 10.16 2.32 -3.46
CA ARG A 52 10.54 2.46 -4.89
C ARG A 52 10.23 1.22 -5.72
N SER A 53 9.77 1.41 -6.96
CA SER A 53 9.79 0.36 -7.97
C SER A 53 11.24 0.10 -8.38
N PRO A 54 11.67 -1.16 -8.54
CA PRO A 54 13.00 -1.49 -9.10
C PRO A 54 13.24 -0.94 -10.50
N LYS A 55 12.18 -0.55 -11.20
CA LYS A 55 12.20 -0.18 -12.62
C LYS A 55 12.41 1.33 -12.87
N GLY A 56 12.79 2.11 -11.85
CA GLY A 56 13.17 3.52 -12.01
C GLY A 56 12.03 4.50 -12.37
N LEU A 57 10.83 4.00 -12.68
CA LEU A 57 9.63 4.81 -12.84
C LEU A 57 9.08 5.18 -11.46
N SER A 58 9.00 6.48 -11.19
CA SER A 58 8.46 7.08 -9.96
C SER A 58 7.02 6.64 -9.76
N HIS A 59 6.83 5.58 -8.97
CA HIS A 59 5.53 5.19 -8.48
C HIS A 59 5.45 5.46 -6.98
N SER A 60 4.26 5.84 -6.51
CA SER A 60 3.93 6.04 -5.10
C SER A 60 4.36 4.82 -4.26
N PRO A 61 4.79 5.02 -2.99
CA PRO A 61 5.20 3.93 -2.11
C PRO A 61 4.07 2.91 -1.90
N TRP A 62 4.44 1.69 -1.52
CA TRP A 62 3.49 0.60 -1.25
C TRP A 62 3.74 -0.07 0.08
N ALA A 63 2.67 -0.58 0.69
CA ALA A 63 2.78 -1.55 1.78
C ALA A 63 2.74 -2.97 1.21
N VAL A 64 3.56 -3.85 1.76
CA VAL A 64 3.59 -5.29 1.44
C VAL A 64 3.36 -6.08 2.71
N LYS A 65 2.24 -6.83 2.76
CA LYS A 65 2.01 -7.86 3.76
C LYS A 65 2.61 -9.17 3.26
N LYS A 66 3.49 -9.78 4.05
CA LYS A 66 4.18 -11.03 3.73
C LYS A 66 4.01 -12.04 4.84
N VAL A 67 3.68 -13.29 4.50
CA VAL A 67 3.57 -14.38 5.48
C VAL A 67 4.92 -14.67 6.14
N ASN A 68 4.91 -14.84 7.47
CA ASN A 68 6.12 -15.10 8.25
C ASN A 68 6.64 -16.52 7.97
N LYS A 69 7.97 -16.65 7.85
CA LYS A 69 8.63 -17.96 7.62
C LYS A 69 8.63 -18.88 8.83
N GLN A 70 8.54 -18.31 10.03
CA GLN A 70 8.66 -19.03 11.31
C GLN A 70 7.36 -19.72 11.74
N CYS A 71 6.34 -19.77 10.88
CA CYS A 71 5.10 -20.47 11.17
C CYS A 71 5.19 -21.94 10.76
N ASP A 72 4.69 -22.83 11.63
CA ASP A 72 4.52 -24.25 11.31
C ASP A 72 3.69 -24.43 10.03
N LYS A 73 3.86 -25.56 9.33
CA LYS A 73 3.22 -25.79 8.02
C LYS A 73 1.70 -25.57 8.03
N SER A 74 0.99 -26.02 9.07
CA SER A 74 -0.45 -25.83 9.22
C SER A 74 -0.84 -24.35 9.34
N SER A 75 -0.13 -23.62 10.21
CA SER A 75 -0.28 -22.18 10.41
C SER A 75 0.06 -21.39 9.14
N LYS A 76 1.10 -21.78 8.41
CA LYS A 76 1.48 -21.17 7.13
C LYS A 76 0.34 -21.27 6.10
N ASN A 77 -0.23 -22.45 5.91
CA ASN A 77 -1.36 -22.65 4.99
C ASN A 77 -2.57 -21.79 5.37
N LEU A 78 -2.87 -21.68 6.67
CA LEU A 78 -3.94 -20.82 7.18
C LEU A 78 -3.70 -19.35 6.85
N TYR A 79 -2.49 -18.84 7.09
CA TYR A 79 -2.16 -17.44 6.83
C TYR A 79 -2.10 -17.11 5.34
N GLU A 80 -1.60 -18.03 4.50
CA GLU A 80 -1.65 -17.89 3.05
C GLU A 80 -3.09 -17.87 2.53
N LYS A 81 -3.98 -18.71 3.07
CA LYS A 81 -5.41 -18.69 2.73
C LYS A 81 -6.03 -17.34 3.09
N ARG A 82 -5.83 -16.86 4.33
CA ARG A 82 -6.35 -15.56 4.78
C ARG A 82 -5.84 -14.40 3.93
N LEU A 83 -4.55 -14.40 3.58
CA LEU A 83 -3.95 -13.36 2.76
C LEU A 83 -4.47 -13.40 1.31
N ASN A 84 -4.73 -14.60 0.76
CA ASN A 84 -5.40 -14.77 -0.53
C ASN A 84 -6.83 -14.23 -0.50
N ASP A 85 -7.60 -14.54 0.56
CA ASP A 85 -8.98 -14.09 0.69
C ASP A 85 -9.04 -12.56 0.85
N GLU A 86 -8.13 -11.96 1.62
CA GLU A 86 -7.93 -10.51 1.69
C GLU A 86 -7.65 -9.93 0.29
N ALA A 87 -6.73 -10.53 -0.47
CA ALA A 87 -6.39 -10.08 -1.81
C ALA A 87 -7.56 -10.16 -2.79
N LYS A 88 -8.39 -11.21 -2.71
CA LYS A 88 -9.58 -11.38 -3.57
C LYS A 88 -10.61 -10.28 -3.30
N ILE A 89 -10.85 -9.96 -2.03
CA ILE A 89 -11.77 -8.89 -1.65
C ILE A 89 -11.20 -7.54 -2.12
N LEU A 90 -9.96 -7.24 -1.74
CA LEU A 90 -9.34 -5.94 -1.99
C LEU A 90 -9.19 -5.63 -3.48
N LYS A 91 -8.99 -6.65 -4.33
CA LYS A 91 -8.87 -6.49 -5.80
C LYS A 91 -10.12 -5.87 -6.43
N ASN A 92 -11.29 -6.09 -5.82
CA ASN A 92 -12.57 -5.61 -6.36
C ASN A 92 -13.04 -4.31 -5.68
N LEU A 93 -12.28 -3.78 -4.73
CA LEU A 93 -12.63 -2.54 -4.01
C LEU A 93 -11.86 -1.36 -4.58
N GLN A 94 -12.60 -0.35 -5.06
CA GLN A 94 -12.04 0.93 -5.48
C GLN A 94 -12.83 2.06 -4.82
N HIS A 95 -12.27 2.60 -3.73
CA HIS A 95 -12.94 3.63 -2.95
C HIS A 95 -11.91 4.57 -2.29
N PRO A 96 -12.14 5.91 -2.24
CA PRO A 96 -11.18 6.87 -1.70
C PRO A 96 -10.89 6.72 -0.19
N ASN A 97 -11.63 5.89 0.53
CA ASN A 97 -11.42 5.60 1.96
C ASN A 97 -11.06 4.14 2.23
N ILE A 98 -10.63 3.41 1.20
CA ILE A 98 -10.09 2.06 1.30
C ILE A 98 -8.74 2.02 0.62
N VAL A 99 -7.76 1.42 1.30
CA VAL A 99 -6.42 1.20 0.76
C VAL A 99 -6.51 0.30 -0.47
N GLY A 100 -6.05 0.77 -1.63
CA GLY A 100 -6.18 0.03 -2.88
C GLY A 100 -5.34 -1.24 -2.98
N TYR A 101 -5.82 -2.21 -3.77
CA TYR A 101 -5.06 -3.39 -4.18
C TYR A 101 -4.03 -3.05 -5.26
N ARG A 102 -2.82 -3.62 -5.15
CA ARG A 102 -1.79 -3.50 -6.20
C ARG A 102 -1.45 -4.83 -6.85
N GLY A 103 -1.30 -5.89 -6.07
CA GLY A 103 -0.88 -7.17 -6.61
C GLY A 103 -0.68 -8.22 -5.53
N LEU A 104 -0.86 -9.48 -5.91
CA LEU A 104 -0.51 -10.64 -5.12
C LEU A 104 0.60 -11.40 -5.85
N THR A 105 1.67 -11.73 -5.14
CA THR A 105 2.84 -12.39 -5.74
C THR A 105 3.58 -13.23 -4.71
N THR A 106 4.52 -14.04 -5.17
CA THR A 106 5.36 -14.88 -4.32
C THR A 106 6.75 -14.26 -4.26
N ALA A 107 7.28 -14.05 -3.06
CA ALA A 107 8.66 -13.60 -2.88
C ALA A 107 9.64 -14.68 -3.35
N LYS A 108 10.91 -14.29 -3.54
CA LYS A 108 11.99 -15.22 -3.94
C LYS A 108 12.15 -16.44 -3.02
N ASP A 109 11.74 -16.30 -1.77
CA ASP A 109 11.79 -17.36 -0.76
C ASP A 109 10.51 -18.22 -0.68
N GLY A 110 9.61 -18.10 -1.66
CA GLY A 110 8.37 -18.85 -1.72
C GLY A 110 7.25 -18.33 -0.83
N SER A 111 7.46 -17.25 -0.06
CA SER A 111 6.41 -16.70 0.81
C SER A 111 5.42 -15.85 0.01
N LEU A 112 4.13 -16.01 0.28
CA LEU A 112 3.08 -15.19 -0.33
C LEU A 112 3.16 -13.74 0.16
N CYS A 113 3.00 -12.80 -0.76
CA CYS A 113 3.05 -11.37 -0.53
C CYS A 113 1.87 -10.64 -1.20
N LEU A 114 1.14 -9.86 -0.42
CA LEU A 114 0.12 -8.92 -0.90
C LEU A 114 0.69 -7.51 -0.88
N ALA A 115 0.77 -6.87 -2.05
CA ALA A 115 1.08 -5.46 -2.19
C ALA A 115 -0.21 -4.64 -2.28
N MET A 116 -0.23 -3.56 -1.51
CA MET A 116 -1.35 -2.64 -1.37
C MET A 116 -0.84 -1.20 -1.38
N GLU A 117 -1.74 -0.27 -1.63
CA GLU A 117 -1.48 1.15 -1.51
C GLU A 117 -0.90 1.49 -0.13
N TYR A 118 -0.02 2.48 -0.08
CA TYR A 118 0.51 2.96 1.18
C TYR A 118 -0.46 3.95 1.82
N GLY A 119 -1.13 3.54 2.90
CA GLY A 119 -2.14 4.34 3.61
C GLY A 119 -1.59 5.51 4.46
N GLY A 120 -0.26 5.72 4.47
CA GLY A 120 0.39 6.78 5.22
C GLY A 120 1.38 6.27 6.28
N GLU A 121 2.08 7.22 6.90
CA GLU A 121 3.17 6.95 7.86
C GLU A 121 2.66 6.49 9.24
N LYS A 122 1.44 6.86 9.62
CA LYS A 122 0.86 6.58 10.92
C LYS A 122 -0.55 6.01 10.79
N SER A 123 -0.85 5.03 11.62
CA SER A 123 -2.21 4.55 11.81
C SER A 123 -3.03 5.54 12.66
N LEU A 124 -4.36 5.41 12.64
CA LEU A 124 -5.22 6.17 13.55
C LEU A 124 -4.87 5.87 15.02
N ASN A 125 -4.49 4.63 15.32
CA ASN A 125 -4.07 4.21 16.67
C ASN A 125 -2.79 4.93 17.10
N ASP A 126 -1.78 5.02 16.22
CA ASP A 126 -0.51 5.70 16.52
C ASP A 126 -0.77 7.18 16.87
N LEU A 127 -1.68 7.83 16.14
CA LEU A 127 -2.05 9.22 16.40
C LEU A 127 -2.77 9.39 17.76
N ILE A 128 -3.59 8.41 18.16
CA ILE A 128 -4.29 8.41 19.45
C ILE A 128 -3.30 8.16 20.59
N GLU A 129 -2.43 7.17 20.46
CA GLU A 129 -1.41 6.83 21.45
C GLU A 129 -0.43 7.99 21.68
N GLU A 130 0.15 8.55 20.61
CA GLU A 130 1.06 9.70 20.72
C GLU A 130 0.42 10.91 21.40
N ARG A 131 -0.89 11.12 21.18
CA ARG A 131 -1.64 12.21 21.82
C ARG A 131 -1.87 11.94 23.30
N ASN A 132 -2.18 10.70 23.64
CA ASN A 132 -2.37 10.24 25.01
C ASN A 132 -1.06 10.32 25.82
N GLU A 133 0.05 9.85 25.24
CA GLU A 133 1.40 9.97 25.84
C GLU A 133 1.78 11.42 26.14
N LYS A 134 1.38 12.35 25.26
CA LYS A 134 1.58 13.80 25.45
C LYS A 134 0.54 14.45 26.35
N SER A 135 -0.41 13.68 26.90
CA SER A 135 -1.48 14.17 27.79
C SER A 135 -2.30 15.34 27.19
N LEU A 136 -2.52 15.35 25.88
CA LEU A 136 -3.20 16.45 25.18
C LEU A 136 -4.74 16.35 25.19
N GLY A 137 -5.29 15.41 25.96
CA GLY A 137 -6.73 15.12 26.00
C GLY A 137 -7.29 14.62 24.66
N PRO A 138 -8.62 14.58 24.50
CA PRO A 138 -9.27 14.14 23.26
C PRO A 138 -8.88 14.97 22.03
N PHE A 139 -9.03 14.38 20.84
CA PHE A 139 -8.99 15.17 19.60
C PHE A 139 -10.18 16.14 19.54
N PRO A 140 -10.06 17.27 18.82
CA PRO A 140 -11.21 18.17 18.59
C PRO A 140 -12.40 17.42 17.97
N ALA A 141 -13.62 17.72 18.42
CA ALA A 141 -14.84 17.05 17.96
C ALA A 141 -15.00 17.08 16.43
N SER A 142 -14.60 18.18 15.78
CA SER A 142 -14.60 18.33 14.32
C SER A 142 -13.70 17.32 13.61
N VAL A 143 -12.54 17.00 14.19
CA VAL A 143 -11.61 15.98 13.66
C VAL A 143 -12.20 14.59 13.84
N ILE A 144 -12.78 14.30 15.02
CA ILE A 144 -13.44 13.02 15.29
C ILE A 144 -14.58 12.79 14.30
N LEU A 145 -15.45 13.78 14.10
CA LEU A 145 -16.57 13.69 13.15
C LEU A 145 -16.07 13.48 11.72
N LYS A 146 -14.99 14.15 11.32
CA LYS A 146 -14.37 13.96 10.00
C LYS A 146 -13.87 12.53 9.83
N VAL A 147 -13.14 11.98 10.80
CA VAL A 147 -12.67 10.59 10.76
C VAL A 147 -13.85 9.62 10.69
N ALA A 148 -14.85 9.79 11.55
CA ALA A 148 -16.05 8.96 11.57
C ALA A 148 -16.79 8.96 10.22
N LEU A 149 -16.98 10.13 9.60
CA LEU A 149 -17.62 10.25 8.29
C LEU A 149 -16.85 9.50 7.19
N HIS A 150 -15.52 9.65 7.15
CA HIS A 150 -14.69 9.00 6.14
C HIS A 150 -14.62 7.48 6.35
N MET A 151 -14.60 7.01 7.60
CA MET A 151 -14.72 5.59 7.93
C MET A 151 -16.08 5.02 7.50
N ALA A 152 -17.17 5.72 7.83
CA ALA A 152 -18.53 5.31 7.45
C ALA A 152 -18.70 5.21 5.93
N ARG A 153 -18.13 6.15 5.17
CA ARG A 153 -18.10 6.07 3.70
C ARG A 153 -17.36 4.84 3.19
N GLY A 154 -16.22 4.51 3.79
CA GLY A 154 -15.45 3.31 3.47
C GLY A 154 -16.18 2.00 3.83
N LEU A 155 -16.98 1.98 4.89
CA LEU A 155 -17.73 0.79 5.30
C LEU A 155 -19.03 0.56 4.53
N LYS A 156 -19.50 1.55 3.76
CA LYS A 156 -20.71 1.47 2.92
C LYS A 156 -20.48 0.67 1.62
N VAL A 157 -19.27 0.15 1.38
CA VAL A 157 -18.91 -0.55 0.13
C VAL A 157 -19.87 -1.66 -0.26
#